data_AF-A0A6S6PBD1-F1
#
_entry.id   AF-A0A6S6PBD1-F1
#
_cell.length_a   1.000
_cell.length_b   1.000
_cell.length_c   1.000
_cell.angle_alpha   90.00
_cell.angle_beta   90.00
_cell.angle_gamma   90.00
#
_symmetry.space_group_name_H-M   'P 1'
#
loop_
_entity.id
_entity.type
_entity.pdbx_description
1 polymer ?
#
loop_
_entity_poly.entity_id
_entity_poly.type
_entity_poly.pdbx_seq_one_letter_code
_entity_poly.pdbx_strand_id
1 'polypeptide(L)'
;MPWGAQAVFGVVWTVCGVAIGLGPPLSETGRGASSPAVGWALVAFGVYQIVAAFRRSADPPTGDGRPPRHASGRAPDRRTAIGMPLAAVGCGLAGAGGIWWGLASGRLTIMWFGVAMLSVVAAAYPALIDLVRSRRRRR
;
A
#
# COMPACT_ATOMS: atom_id res chain seq x y z
N MET A 1 11.83 2.57 2.96
CA MET A 1 10.78 3.43 3.55
C MET A 1 11.18 3.73 5.00
N PRO A 2 11.17 4.99 5.45
CA PRO A 2 11.44 5.35 6.85
C PRO A 2 10.46 4.65 7.80
N TRP A 3 10.89 4.33 9.03
CA TRP A 3 10.04 3.64 10.01
C TRP A 3 8.75 4.41 10.30
N GLY A 4 8.83 5.75 10.43
CA GLY A 4 7.66 6.59 10.67
C GLY A 4 6.65 6.54 9.52
N ALA A 5 7.13 6.57 8.28
CA ALA A 5 6.26 6.43 7.11
C ALA A 5 5.58 5.05 7.06
N GLN A 6 6.29 3.98 7.42
CA GLN A 6 5.70 2.63 7.49
C GLN A 6 4.66 2.51 8.61
N ALA A 7 4.91 3.12 9.77
CA ALA A 7 3.94 3.16 10.86
C ALA A 7 2.67 3.90 10.45
N VAL A 8 2.80 5.08 9.84
CA VAL A 8 1.65 5.86 9.31
C VAL A 8 0.89 5.06 8.27
N PHE A 9 1.58 4.39 7.34
CA PHE A 9 0.94 3.51 6.37
C PHE A 9 0.16 2.37 7.03
N GLY A 10 0.75 1.74 8.06
CA GLY A 10 0.08 0.72 8.86
C GLY A 10 -1.19 1.25 9.54
N VAL A 11 -1.12 2.44 10.16
CA VAL A 11 -2.28 3.10 10.79
C VAL A 11 -3.39 3.35 9.77
N VAL A 12 -3.07 3.89 8.59
CA VAL A 12 -4.06 4.13 7.53
C VAL A 12 -4.76 2.82 7.14
N TRP A 13 -4.00 1.73 6.97
CA TRP A 13 -4.56 0.41 6.64
C TRP A 13 -5.42 -0.16 7.76
N THR A 14 -5.02 0.02 9.02
CA THR A 14 -5.82 -0.41 10.17
C THR A 14 -7.14 0.38 10.24
N VAL A 15 -7.11 1.70 10.11
CA VAL A 15 -8.33 2.52 10.15
C VAL A 15 -9.27 2.19 9.00
N CYS A 16 -8.74 2.07 7.77
CA CYS A 16 -9.54 1.67 6.61
C CYS A 16 -10.11 0.26 6.79
N GLY A 17 -9.30 -0.67 7.31
CA GLY A 17 -9.69 -2.05 7.57
C GLY A 17 -10.81 -2.16 8.61
N VAL A 18 -10.74 -1.40 9.70
CA VAL A 18 -11.82 -1.34 10.72
C VAL A 18 -13.09 -0.76 10.10
N ALA A 19 -12.98 0.34 9.35
CA ALA A 19 -14.13 0.97 8.71
C ALA A 19 -14.81 0.05 7.68
N ILE A 20 -14.04 -0.77 6.96
CA ILE A 20 -14.56 -1.78 6.03
C ILE A 20 -15.12 -2.99 6.78
N GLY A 21 -14.44 -3.44 7.83
CA GLY A 21 -14.78 -4.62 8.63
C GLY A 21 -16.08 -4.45 9.42
N LEU A 22 -16.36 -3.24 9.88
CA LEU A 22 -17.59 -2.86 10.57
C LEU A 22 -18.65 -2.28 9.62
N GLY A 23 -18.29 -2.00 8.37
CA GLY A 23 -19.21 -1.46 7.37
C GLY A 23 -20.17 -2.53 6.83
N PRO A 24 -21.32 -2.11 6.26
CA PRO A 24 -22.20 -3.03 5.58
C PRO A 24 -21.49 -3.67 4.39
N PRO A 25 -21.77 -4.95 4.09
CA PRO A 25 -21.15 -5.66 2.99
C PRO A 25 -21.48 -4.98 1.65
N LEU A 26 -20.52 -4.99 0.72
CA LEU A 26 -20.65 -4.35 -0.59
C LEU A 26 -21.74 -4.98 -1.49
N SER A 27 -22.14 -6.21 -1.19
CA SER A 27 -23.25 -6.92 -1.82
C SER A 27 -23.85 -7.90 -0.80
N GLU A 28 -25.18 -8.03 -0.79
CA GLU A 28 -25.89 -8.99 0.05
C GLU A 28 -25.77 -10.44 -0.47
N THR A 29 -25.38 -10.62 -1.74
CA THR A 29 -25.15 -11.94 -2.35
C THR A 29 -23.81 -11.99 -3.11
N GLY A 30 -23.19 -13.17 -3.13
CA GLY A 30 -21.96 -13.44 -3.90
C GLY A 30 -20.66 -12.87 -3.31
N ARG A 31 -19.69 -12.53 -4.18
CA ARG A 31 -18.31 -12.11 -3.82
C ARG A 31 -18.22 -10.83 -2.98
N GLY A 32 -19.27 -9.98 -2.93
CA GLY A 32 -19.27 -8.76 -2.13
C GLY A 32 -19.55 -8.98 -0.63
N ALA A 33 -20.06 -10.17 -0.25
CA ALA A 33 -20.35 -10.52 1.14
C ALA A 33 -19.07 -10.71 1.98
N SER A 34 -17.91 -10.93 1.35
CA SER A 34 -16.63 -11.10 2.04
C SER A 34 -15.94 -9.78 2.39
N SER A 35 -16.52 -8.63 2.03
CA SER A 35 -15.92 -7.32 2.30
C SER A 35 -15.57 -7.08 3.79
N PRO A 36 -16.37 -7.52 4.78
CA PRO A 36 -15.97 -7.43 6.19
C PRO A 36 -14.72 -8.26 6.51
N ALA A 37 -14.62 -9.48 5.95
CA ALA A 37 -13.45 -10.33 6.13
C ALA A 37 -12.18 -9.71 5.51
N VAL A 38 -12.32 -9.05 4.35
CA VAL A 38 -11.23 -8.28 3.75
C VAL A 38 -10.84 -7.12 4.66
N GLY A 39 -11.80 -6.41 5.25
CA GLY A 39 -11.55 -5.36 6.26
C GLY A 39 -10.66 -5.86 7.40
N TRP A 40 -10.97 -7.00 7.99
CA TRP A 40 -10.16 -7.60 9.06
C TRP A 40 -8.77 -8.04 8.59
N ALA A 41 -8.65 -8.54 7.35
CA ALA A 41 -7.33 -8.83 6.77
C ALA A 41 -6.49 -7.55 6.61
N LEU A 42 -7.10 -6.42 6.21
CA LEU A 42 -6.43 -5.12 6.16
C LEU A 42 -5.98 -4.66 7.55
N VAL A 43 -6.80 -4.88 8.59
CA VAL A 43 -6.43 -4.60 9.99
C VAL A 43 -5.19 -5.40 10.39
N ALA A 44 -5.21 -6.72 10.19
CA ALA A 44 -4.09 -7.59 10.54
C ALA A 44 -2.80 -7.16 9.82
N PHE A 45 -2.90 -6.81 8.54
CA PHE A 45 -1.77 -6.29 7.77
C PHE A 45 -1.28 -4.93 8.29
N GLY A 46 -2.19 -4.00 8.62
CA GLY A 46 -1.83 -2.71 9.20
C GLY A 46 -1.10 -2.84 10.54
N VAL A 47 -1.60 -3.70 11.43
CA VAL A 47 -0.95 -4.01 12.72
C VAL A 47 0.44 -4.61 12.50
N TYR A 48 0.57 -5.56 11.58
CA TYR A 48 1.87 -6.10 11.21
C TYR A 48 2.84 -5.01 10.76
N GLN A 49 2.39 -4.07 9.93
CA GLN A 49 3.23 -2.97 9.45
C GLN A 49 3.67 -2.02 10.58
N ILE A 50 2.78 -1.74 11.53
CA ILE A 50 3.09 -0.94 12.73
C ILE A 50 4.15 -1.65 13.57
N VAL A 51 3.94 -2.93 13.89
CA VAL A 51 4.90 -3.72 14.68
C VAL A 51 6.25 -3.82 13.97
N ALA A 52 6.25 -4.06 12.66
CA ALA A 52 7.47 -4.12 11.87
C ALA A 52 8.21 -2.76 11.83
N ALA A 53 7.48 -1.65 11.81
CA ALA A 53 8.07 -0.31 11.87
C ALA A 53 8.75 -0.05 13.22
N PHE A 54 8.08 -0.36 14.33
CA PHE A 54 8.64 -0.18 15.68
C PHE A 54 9.80 -1.13 15.97
N ARG A 55 9.77 -2.36 15.45
CA ARG A 55 10.93 -3.26 15.53
C ARG A 55 12.17 -2.66 14.85
N ARG A 56 12.00 -2.00 13.70
CA ARG A 56 13.12 -1.31 13.01
C ARG A 56 13.55 -0.01 13.69
N SER A 57 12.72 0.61 14.53
CA SER A 57 13.16 1.76 15.32
C SER A 57 13.92 1.34 16.57
N ALA A 58 13.54 0.21 17.18
CA ALA A 58 14.20 -0.34 18.36
C ALA A 58 15.55 -1.01 18.00
N ASP A 59 15.55 -1.84 16.95
CA ASP A 59 16.75 -2.43 16.35
C ASP A 59 16.88 -1.92 14.91
N PRO A 60 17.40 -0.70 14.70
CA PRO A 60 17.73 -0.24 13.37
C PRO A 60 18.74 -1.24 12.80
N PRO A 61 18.54 -1.74 11.55
CA PRO A 61 19.47 -2.70 10.97
C PRO A 61 20.88 -2.09 11.00
N THR A 62 21.74 -2.67 11.85
CA THR A 62 23.16 -2.39 11.86
C THR A 62 23.65 -2.75 10.48
N GLY A 63 24.03 -1.72 9.72
CA GLY A 63 24.55 -1.86 8.38
C GLY A 63 25.90 -2.55 8.42
N ASP A 64 25.92 -3.86 8.67
CA ASP A 64 26.94 -4.69 8.05
C ASP A 64 26.82 -4.37 6.57
N GLY A 65 27.85 -3.82 5.94
CA GLY A 65 27.86 -3.34 4.54
C GLY A 65 27.52 -4.39 3.47
N ARG A 66 26.89 -5.50 3.88
CA ARG A 66 26.27 -6.51 3.06
C ARG A 66 25.08 -5.87 2.32
N PRO A 67 25.13 -5.80 0.98
CA PRO A 67 24.01 -5.31 0.20
C PRO A 67 22.76 -6.13 0.56
N PRO A 68 21.56 -5.51 0.53
CA PRO A 68 20.31 -6.20 0.86
C PRO A 68 20.27 -7.56 0.15
N ARG A 69 19.85 -8.63 0.82
CA ARG A 69 19.87 -10.01 0.28
C ARG A 69 19.08 -10.19 -1.04
N HIS A 70 18.36 -9.16 -1.50
CA HIS A 70 17.64 -9.08 -2.77
C HIS A 70 18.29 -8.16 -3.82
N ALA A 71 19.38 -7.47 -3.47
CA ALA A 71 20.29 -6.85 -4.41
C ALA A 71 21.17 -7.94 -5.04
N SER A 72 20.54 -8.92 -5.70
CA SER A 72 21.25 -9.58 -6.78
C SER A 72 21.65 -8.45 -7.72
N GLY A 73 22.93 -8.28 -8.05
CA GLY A 73 23.41 -7.25 -9.00
C GLY A 73 22.80 -7.34 -10.41
N ARG A 74 21.77 -8.16 -10.60
CA ARG A 74 20.87 -8.18 -11.74
C ARG A 74 20.19 -6.81 -11.85
N ALA A 75 20.41 -6.14 -12.98
CA ALA A 75 19.64 -4.98 -13.36
C ALA A 75 18.13 -5.28 -13.16
N PRO A 76 17.33 -4.30 -12.68
CA PRO A 76 15.91 -4.51 -12.47
C PRO A 76 15.30 -5.10 -13.74
N ASP A 77 14.67 -6.26 -13.62
CA ASP A 77 14.03 -6.92 -14.74
C ASP A 77 13.04 -5.95 -15.41
N ARG A 78 12.94 -5.97 -16.75
CA ARG A 78 12.08 -5.02 -17.51
C ARG A 78 10.65 -5.03 -16.98
N ARG A 79 10.18 -6.21 -16.54
CA ARG A 79 8.87 -6.40 -15.90
C ARG A 79 8.70 -5.59 -14.63
N THR A 80 9.72 -5.52 -13.77
CA THR A 80 9.68 -4.73 -12.53
C THR A 80 9.77 -3.24 -12.84
N ALA A 81 10.61 -2.86 -13.80
CA ALA A 81 10.83 -1.46 -14.19
C ALA A 81 9.60 -0.80 -14.85
N ILE A 82 8.69 -1.59 -15.43
CA ILE A 82 7.45 -1.11 -16.07
C ILE A 82 6.23 -1.43 -15.19
N GLY A 83 6.22 -2.60 -14.56
CA GLY A 83 5.11 -3.06 -13.73
C GLY A 83 4.91 -2.21 -12.48
N MET A 84 5.98 -1.75 -11.83
CA MET A 84 5.86 -0.92 -10.62
C MET A 84 5.17 0.43 -10.87
N PRO A 85 5.54 1.23 -11.91
CA PRO A 85 4.80 2.44 -12.24
C PRO A 85 3.38 2.17 -12.75
N LEU A 86 3.15 1.11 -13.53
CA LEU A 86 1.79 0.73 -13.96
C LEU A 86 0.90 0.36 -12.78
N ALA A 87 1.41 -0.41 -11.82
CA ALA A 87 0.69 -0.76 -10.61
C ALA A 87 0.37 0.47 -9.77
N ALA A 88 1.32 1.40 -9.63
CA ALA A 88 1.08 2.65 -8.91
C ALA A 88 0.01 3.53 -9.57
N VAL A 89 0.02 3.66 -10.90
CA VAL A 89 -1.02 4.37 -11.65
C VAL A 89 -2.37 3.66 -11.50
N GLY A 90 -2.40 2.33 -11.63
CA GLY A 90 -3.61 1.53 -11.43
C GLY A 90 -4.20 1.70 -10.04
N CYS A 91 -3.39 1.60 -8.99
CA CYS A 91 -3.80 1.85 -7.61
C CYS A 91 -4.28 3.29 -7.40
N GLY A 92 -3.64 4.27 -8.06
CA GLY A 92 -4.06 5.67 -7.98
C GLY A 92 -5.42 5.93 -8.61
N LEU A 93 -5.65 5.40 -9.81
CA LEU A 93 -6.94 5.51 -10.50
C LEU A 93 -8.03 4.74 -9.77
N ALA A 94 -7.75 3.53 -9.31
CA ALA A 94 -8.68 2.75 -8.50
C ALA A 94 -8.98 3.42 -7.16
N GLY A 95 -7.97 4.03 -6.53
CA GLY A 95 -8.10 4.78 -5.29
C GLY A 95 -8.99 6.01 -5.45
N ALA A 96 -8.66 6.87 -6.40
CA ALA A 96 -9.44 8.08 -6.70
C ALA A 96 -10.86 7.76 -7.17
N GLY A 97 -11.01 6.77 -8.06
CA GLY A 97 -12.31 6.29 -8.53
C GLY A 97 -13.15 5.68 -7.41
N GLY A 98 -12.53 4.91 -6.51
CA GLY A 98 -13.21 4.35 -5.34
C GLY A 98 -13.68 5.41 -4.35
N ILE A 99 -12.87 6.45 -4.10
CA ILE A 99 -13.26 7.58 -3.26
C ILE A 99 -14.44 8.33 -3.89
N TRP A 100 -14.31 8.71 -5.16
CA TRP A 100 -15.37 9.42 -5.89
C TRP A 100 -16.67 8.62 -5.90
N TRP A 101 -16.60 7.35 -6.26
CA TRP A 101 -17.78 6.50 -6.36
C TRP A 101 -18.40 6.18 -5.00
N GLY A 102 -17.57 5.97 -3.97
CA GLY A 102 -18.04 5.77 -2.60
C GLY A 102 -18.80 6.99 -2.07
N LEU A 103 -18.32 8.19 -2.35
CA LEU A 103 -19.03 9.43 -2.02
C LEU A 103 -20.32 9.59 -2.82
N ALA A 104 -20.27 9.42 -4.14
CA ALA A 104 -21.43 9.59 -5.03
C ALA A 104 -22.56 8.58 -4.75
N SER A 105 -22.23 7.37 -4.32
CA SER A 105 -23.20 6.31 -4.01
C SER A 105 -23.61 6.22 -2.53
N GLY A 106 -23.02 7.04 -1.66
CA GLY A 106 -23.23 6.96 -0.20
C GLY A 106 -22.64 5.71 0.45
N ARG A 107 -21.81 4.94 -0.26
CA ARG A 107 -21.22 3.68 0.22
C ARG A 107 -19.82 3.93 0.79
N LEU A 108 -19.77 4.24 2.09
CA LEU A 108 -18.52 4.53 2.81
C LEU A 108 -17.49 3.39 2.70
N THR A 109 -17.92 2.12 2.68
CA THR A 109 -17.03 0.97 2.52
C THR A 109 -16.17 1.07 1.25
N ILE A 110 -16.74 1.52 0.13
CA ILE A 110 -16.02 1.69 -1.15
C ILE A 110 -15.03 2.85 -1.06
N MET A 111 -15.44 3.93 -0.41
CA MET A 111 -14.58 5.09 -0.18
C MET A 111 -13.32 4.69 0.60
N TRP A 112 -13.47 3.92 1.69
CA TRP A 112 -12.34 3.44 2.49
C TRP A 112 -11.41 2.49 1.74
N PHE A 113 -11.95 1.65 0.84
CA PHE A 113 -11.12 0.89 -0.09
C PHE A 113 -10.30 1.80 -1.01
N GLY A 114 -10.91 2.87 -1.49
CA GLY A 114 -10.24 3.87 -2.32
C GLY A 114 -9.10 4.58 -1.58
N VAL A 115 -9.33 4.96 -0.31
CA VAL A 115 -8.29 5.55 0.56
C VAL A 115 -7.13 4.58 0.80
N ALA A 116 -7.42 3.31 1.07
CA ALA A 116 -6.40 2.28 1.24
C ALA A 116 -5.53 2.13 -0.03
N MET A 117 -6.14 2.10 -1.22
CA MET A 117 -5.41 2.00 -2.49
C MET A 117 -4.58 3.25 -2.81
N LEU A 118 -5.10 4.44 -2.49
CA LEU A 118 -4.37 5.68 -2.67
C LEU A 118 -3.12 5.74 -1.77
N SER A 119 -3.20 5.19 -0.55
CA SER A 119 -2.05 5.11 0.36
C SER A 119 -0.90 4.26 -0.19
N VAL A 120 -1.19 3.26 -1.04
CA VAL A 120 -0.17 2.44 -1.72
C VAL A 120 0.65 3.30 -2.66
N VAL A 121 0.02 4.24 -3.37
CA VAL A 121 0.71 5.18 -4.27
C VAL A 121 1.66 6.06 -3.49
N ALA A 122 1.22 6.59 -2.34
CA ALA A 122 2.06 7.38 -1.45
C ALA A 122 3.26 6.57 -0.93
N ALA A 123 3.05 5.31 -0.55
CA ALA A 123 4.11 4.42 -0.11
C ALA A 123 5.09 4.04 -1.24
N ALA A 124 4.61 3.93 -2.49
CA ALA A 124 5.41 3.62 -3.67
C ALA A 124 6.19 4.81 -4.23
N TYR A 125 5.82 6.04 -3.85
CA TYR A 125 6.40 7.29 -4.37
C TYR A 125 7.94 7.35 -4.32
N PRO A 126 8.63 6.98 -3.22
CA PRO A 126 10.10 7.03 -3.19
C PRO A 126 10.74 6.11 -4.23
N ALA A 127 10.19 4.89 -4.40
CA ALA A 127 10.69 3.93 -5.38
C ALA A 127 10.48 4.42 -6.83
N LEU A 128 9.37 5.14 -7.08
CA LEU A 128 9.12 5.76 -8.38
C LEU A 128 10.11 6.89 -8.67
N ILE A 129 10.44 7.74 -7.69
CA ILE A 129 11.46 8.78 -7.85
C ILE A 129 12.82 8.16 -8.16
N ASP A 130 13.23 7.13 -7.44
CA ASP A 130 14.52 6.47 -7.66
C ASP A 130 14.61 5.82 -9.04
N LEU A 131 13.50 5.25 -9.52
CA LEU A 131 13.39 4.72 -10.88
C LEU A 131 13.52 5.83 -11.94
N VAL A 132 12.87 6.97 -11.74
CA VAL A 132 12.95 8.12 -12.67
C VAL A 132 14.35 8.73 -12.66
N ARG A 133 14.95 8.92 -11.48
CA ARG A 133 16.31 9.45 -11.33
C ARG A 133 17.35 8.53 -11.98
N SER A 134 17.26 7.22 -11.76
CA SER A 134 18.18 6.25 -12.36
C SER A 134 18.07 6.19 -13.88
N ARG A 135 16.87 6.34 -14.45
CA ARG A 135 16.69 6.48 -15.90
C ARG A 135 17.26 7.80 -16.44
N ARG A 136 17.08 8.91 -15.72
CA ARG A 136 17.58 10.23 -16.14
C ARG A 136 19.12 10.31 -16.10
N ARG A 137 19.79 9.59 -15.19
CA ARG A 137 21.25 9.50 -15.12
C ARG A 137 21.90 8.61 -16.19
N ARG A 138 21.12 7.76 -16.86
CA ARG A 138 21.58 6.87 -17.94
C ARG A 138 21.40 7.46 -19.35
N ARG A 139 20.76 8.62 -19.45
CA ARG A 139 20.67 9.42 -20.68
C ARG A 139 21.62 10.59 -20.55
#